data_AF-A0A969CZS4-F1
#
_entry.id   AF-A0A969CZS4-F1
#
_cell.length_a   1.000
_cell.length_b   1.000
_cell.length_c   1.000
_cell.angle_alpha   90.00
_cell.angle_beta   90.00
_cell.angle_gamma   90.00
#
_symmetry.space_group_name_H-M   'P 1'
#
loop_
_entity.id
_entity.type
_entity.pdbx_description
1 polymer ?
#
loop_
_entity_poly.entity_id
_entity_poly.type
_entity_poly.pdbx_seq_one_letter_code
_entity_poly.pdbx_strand_id
1 'polypeptide(L)' 'MIHDITFHDLRHDFAHRARESGWTLEELAFYLGHVTRQGSPAIQTTVRYTQVSRQAIQARLEQMEG' A
#
# COMPACT_ATOMS: atom_id res chain seq x y z
N MET A 1 -5.66 20.54 -3.05
CA MET A 1 -6.98 20.20 -3.66
C MET A 1 -7.11 18.69 -3.70
N ILE A 2 -8.31 18.12 -3.70
CA ILE A 2 -8.55 16.65 -3.75
C ILE A 2 -8.15 16.03 -5.12
N HIS A 3 -7.62 16.84 -6.05
CA HIS A 3 -7.43 16.48 -7.46
C HIS A 3 -6.18 15.62 -7.71
N ASP A 4 -5.29 15.53 -6.72
CA ASP A 4 -4.03 14.79 -6.83
C ASP A 4 -4.15 13.33 -6.32
N ILE A 5 -5.35 12.89 -5.92
CA ILE A 5 -5.60 11.51 -5.48
C ILE A 5 -5.94 10.66 -6.70
N THR A 6 -5.15 9.62 -6.93
CA THR A 6 -5.38 8.64 -8.00
C THR A 6 -6.06 7.37 -7.46
N PHE A 7 -6.62 6.55 -8.37
CA PHE A 7 -7.11 5.22 -7.99
C PHE A 7 -6.02 4.33 -7.38
N HIS A 8 -4.75 4.57 -7.73
CA HIS A 8 -3.63 3.85 -7.15
C HIS A 8 -3.43 4.21 -5.67
N ASP A 9 -3.61 5.48 -5.31
CA ASP A 9 -3.51 5.95 -3.94
C ASP A 9 -4.63 5.36 -3.07
N LEU A 10 -5.85 5.28 -3.62
CA LEU A 10 -6.97 4.61 -2.94
C LEU A 10 -6.71 3.11 -2.73
N ARG A 11 -6.11 2.43 -3.72
CA ARG A 11 -5.72 1.02 -3.59
C ARG A 11 -4.65 0.83 -2.51
N HIS A 12 -3.73 1.78 -2.38
CA HIS A 12 -2.69 1.77 -1.36
C HIS A 12 -3.27 2.02 0.04
N ASP A 13 -4.18 2.99 0.19
CA ASP A 13 -4.87 3.27 1.45
C ASP A 13 -5.68 2.06 1.94
N PHE A 14 -6.40 1.39 1.02
CA PHE A 14 -7.08 0.13 1.34
C PHE A 14 -6.12 -0.93 1.88
N ALA A 15 -4.99 -1.15 1.20
CA ALA A 15 -4.02 -2.17 1.61
C ALA A 15 -3.45 -1.90 3.01
N HIS A 16 -3.22 -0.62 3.34
CA HIS A 16 -2.73 -0.19 4.64
C HIS A 16 -3.76 -0.48 5.75
N ARG A 17 -5.01 -0.04 5.56
CA ARG A 17 -6.10 -0.25 6.54
C ARG A 17 -6.43 -1.73 6.73
N ALA A 18 -6.36 -2.53 5.67
CA ALA A 18 -6.55 -3.98 5.76
C ALA A 18 -5.45 -4.66 6.58
N ARG A 19 -4.19 -4.20 6.50
CA ARG A 19 -3.14 -4.70 7.40
C ARG A 19 -3.38 -4.32 8.85
N GLU A 20 -3.79 -3.09 9.10
CA GLU A 20 -4.13 -2.59 10.44
C GLU A 20 -5.30 -3.34 11.06
N SER A 21 -6.28 -3.77 10.24
CA SER A 21 -7.40 -4.61 10.69
C SER A 21 -7.05 -6.10 10.85
N GLY A 22 -5.79 -6.49 10.61
CA GLY A 22 -5.26 -7.81 10.90
C GLY A 22 -5.15 -8.76 9.70
N TRP A 23 -5.44 -8.31 8.47
CA TRP A 23 -5.29 -9.17 7.29
C TRP A 23 -3.84 -9.60 7.11
N THR A 24 -3.61 -10.87 6.81
CA THR A 24 -2.29 -11.37 6.47
C THR A 24 -1.80 -10.79 5.13
N LEU A 25 -0.48 -10.80 4.92
CA LEU A 25 0.11 -10.38 3.64
C LEU A 25 -0.32 -11.29 2.48
N GLU A 26 -0.66 -12.55 2.78
CA GLU A 26 -1.14 -13.53 1.80
C GLU A 26 -2.57 -13.20 1.34
N GLU A 27 -3.49 -12.98 2.28
CA GLU A 27 -4.87 -12.57 1.97
C GLU A 27 -4.90 -11.28 1.15
N LEU A 28 -4.06 -10.30 1.52
CA LEU A 28 -3.93 -9.07 0.77
C LEU A 28 -3.31 -9.25 -0.61
N ALA A 29 -2.33 -10.14 -0.74
CA ALA A 29 -1.73 -10.44 -2.04
C ALA A 29 -2.77 -11.03 -3.01
N PHE A 30 -3.60 -11.96 -2.53
CA PHE A 30 -4.69 -12.51 -3.32
C PHE A 30 -5.74 -11.45 -3.67
N TYR A 31 -6.17 -10.64 -2.70
CA TYR A 31 -7.18 -9.62 -2.92
C TYR A 31 -6.74 -8.54 -3.92
N LEU A 32 -5.48 -8.09 -3.82
CA LEU A 32 -4.92 -7.06 -4.69
C LEU A 32 -4.47 -7.61 -6.06
N GLY A 33 -4.59 -8.91 -6.29
CA GLY A 33 -4.11 -9.58 -7.51
C GLY A 33 -2.59 -9.60 -7.61
N HIS A 34 -1.86 -9.44 -6.50
CA HIS A 34 -0.41 -9.65 -6.43
C HIS A 34 -0.10 -11.15 -6.38
N VAL A 35 -0.37 -11.83 -7.47
CA VAL A 35 -0.10 -13.26 -7.63
C VAL A 35 0.97 -13.48 -8.70
N THR A 36 1.77 -14.51 -8.53
CA THR A 36 2.69 -14.96 -9.58
C THR A 36 1.90 -15.63 -10.71
N ARG A 37 2.56 -15.91 -11.84
CA ARG A 37 1.95 -16.64 -12.96
C ARG A 37 1.43 -18.03 -12.56
N GLN A 38 1.93 -18.58 -11.45
CA GLN A 38 1.55 -19.88 -10.90
C GLN A 38 0.43 -19.77 -9.83
N GLY A 39 -0.06 -18.56 -9.55
CA GLY A 39 -1.14 -18.31 -8.60
C GLY A 39 -0.70 -18.13 -7.15
N SER A 40 0.60 -18.29 -6.84
CA SER A 40 1.11 -18.07 -5.49
C SER A 40 1.18 -16.57 -5.14
N PRO A 41 0.98 -16.18 -3.87
CA PRO A 41 1.14 -14.81 -3.39
C PRO A 41 2.53 -14.23 -3.71
N ALA A 42 2.57 -13.07 -4.36
CA ALA A 42 3.78 -12.27 -4.54
C ALA A 42 4.00 -11.35 -3.33
N ILE A 43 4.38 -11.93 -2.20
CA ILE A 43 4.49 -11.25 -0.90
C ILE A 43 5.38 -9.99 -0.97
N GLN A 44 6.51 -10.03 -1.68
CA GLN A 44 7.38 -8.84 -1.85
C GLN A 44 6.66 -7.65 -2.49
N THR A 45 5.74 -7.89 -3.43
CA THR A 45 4.97 -6.81 -4.05
C THR A 45 3.97 -6.26 -3.06
N THR A 46 3.29 -7.10 -2.29
CA THR A 46 2.32 -6.67 -1.27
C THR A 46 2.96 -5.89 -0.13
N VAL A 47 4.16 -6.26 0.33
CA VAL A 47 4.87 -5.52 1.39
C VAL A 47 5.02 -4.04 1.04
N ARG A 48 5.32 -3.72 -0.25
CA ARG A 48 5.45 -2.34 -0.71
C ARG A 48 4.16 -1.51 -0.62
N TYR A 49 2.98 -2.14 -0.63
CA TYR A 49 1.69 -1.46 -0.48
C TYR A 49 1.30 -1.22 0.99
N THR A 50 2.03 -1.84 1.91
CA THR A 50 1.77 -1.80 3.35
C THR A 50 2.82 -0.99 4.10
N GLN A 51 3.87 -0.57 3.41
CA GLN A 51 4.89 0.31 3.94
C GLN A 51 4.56 1.74 3.51
N VAL A 52 4.75 2.69 4.44
CA VAL A 52 4.69 4.11 4.13
C VAL A 52 5.74 4.39 3.04
N SER A 53 5.32 4.94 1.91
CA SER A 53 6.24 5.24 0.82
C SER A 53 7.28 6.27 1.27
N ARG A 54 8.51 6.17 0.74
CA ARG A 54 9.57 7.17 1.03
C ARG A 54 9.10 8.60 0.72
N GLN A 55 8.30 8.76 -0.34
CA GLN A 55 7.67 10.04 -0.69
C GLN A 55 6.69 10.53 0.37
N ALA A 56 5.88 9.65 0.96
CA ALA A 56 4.98 10.02 2.04
C ALA A 56 5.73 10.42 3.32
N ILE A 57 6.86 9.76 3.63
CA ILE A 57 7.73 10.17 4.74
C ILE A 57 8.37 11.54 4.44
N GLN A 58 8.86 11.74 3.22
CA GLN A 58 9.49 13.00 2.81
C GLN A 58 8.51 14.17 2.84
N ALA A 59 7.30 14.00 2.32
CA ALA A 59 6.25 15.01 2.40
C ALA A 59 5.84 15.33 3.85
N ARG A 60 5.86 14.35 4.76
CA ARG A 60 5.63 14.56 6.20
C ARG A 60 6.74 15.38 6.86
N LEU A 61 8.00 15.10 6.51
CA LEU A 61 9.16 15.84 7.03
C LEU A 61 9.14 17.30 6.57
N GLU A 62 8.82 17.57 5.31
CA GLU A 62 8.68 18.93 4.77
C GLU A 62 7.55 19.72 5.45
N GLN A 63 6.50 19.05 5.93
CA GLN A 63 5.42 19.69 6.70
C GLN A 63 5.78 19.95 8.17
N MET A 64 6.80 19.27 8.71
CA MET A 64 7.26 19.44 10.10
C MET A 64 8.38 20.48 10.24
N GLU A 65 9.11 20.77 9.17
CA GLU A 65 10.16 21.81 9.14
C GLU A 65 9.61 23.21 8.81
N GLY A 66 8.28 23.40 8.94
CA GLY A 66 7.60 24.70 8.80
C GLY A 66 7.43 25.43 10.13
#